data_AF-A0A9N8V3W4-F1
#
_entry.id   AF-A0A9N8V3W4-F1
#
_cell.length_a   1.000
_cell.length_b   1.000
_cell.length_c   1.000
_cell.angle_alpha   90.00
_cell.angle_beta   90.00
_cell.angle_gamma   90.00
#
_symmetry.space_group_name_H-M   'P 1'
#
loop_
_entity.id
_entity.type
_entity.pdbx_description
1 polymer ?
#
loop_
_entity_poly.entity_id
_entity_poly.type
_entity_poly.pdbx_seq_one_letter_code
_entity_poly.pdbx_strand_id
1 'polypeptide(L)'
;MLRILNVKTSLLQNASSKNTIIIANVRNYVPLGSHMSDNDPETLEREKKRLLSGNVKGVLRSAPGWNEMLASDSEAVIKAEREPESSFHELQQESLTAFQIRRENDESDVVGQIKQEIKREMIVDDECPYVH
;
A
#
# COMPACT_ATOMS: atom_id res chain seq x y z
N MET A 1 15.35 -22.34 82.86
CA MET A 1 16.48 -22.24 81.92
C MET A 1 16.10 -21.29 80.77
N LEU A 2 16.92 -20.25 80.58
CA LEU A 2 17.35 -19.59 79.32
C LEU A 2 16.37 -19.56 78.11
N ARG A 3 15.94 -18.35 77.68
CA ARG A 3 16.36 -17.63 76.43
C ARG A 3 15.64 -18.16 75.17
N ILE A 4 15.24 -17.43 74.12
CA ILE A 4 15.61 -16.13 73.55
C ILE A 4 14.55 -15.79 72.45
N LEU A 5 14.13 -14.52 72.42
CA LEU A 5 13.89 -13.59 71.30
C LEU A 5 13.23 -14.00 69.96
N ASN A 6 12.33 -13.11 69.50
CA ASN A 6 12.34 -12.42 68.18
C ASN A 6 12.06 -13.24 66.90
N VAL A 7 11.52 -12.69 65.80
CA VAL A 7 10.82 -11.44 65.47
C VAL A 7 10.36 -11.59 64.00
N LYS A 8 9.36 -10.80 63.61
CA LYS A 8 9.12 -10.30 62.24
C LYS A 8 8.59 -11.26 61.17
N THR A 9 7.43 -10.81 60.65
CA THR A 9 7.09 -10.62 59.23
C THR A 9 7.13 -11.84 58.32
N SER A 10 6.02 -12.16 57.67
CA SER A 10 5.80 -11.68 56.29
C SER A 10 4.54 -12.28 55.67
N LEU A 11 3.74 -11.38 55.11
CA LEU A 11 3.04 -11.50 53.82
C LEU A 11 2.16 -12.74 53.60
N LEU A 12 0.87 -12.52 53.85
CA LEU A 12 -0.20 -13.12 53.04
C LEU A 12 0.05 -12.80 51.56
N GLN A 13 0.51 -13.78 50.79
CA GLN A 13 0.33 -13.80 49.35
C GLN A 13 -0.50 -15.04 49.01
N ASN A 14 -1.81 -14.88 49.19
CA ASN A 14 -2.79 -15.76 48.57
C ASN A 14 -2.63 -15.61 47.05
N ALA A 15 -2.08 -16.64 46.42
CA ALA A 15 -2.11 -16.81 44.97
C ALA A 15 -3.57 -16.97 44.51
N SER A 16 -4.26 -15.85 44.29
CA SER A 16 -5.49 -15.82 43.52
C SER A 16 -5.10 -15.55 42.08
N SER A 17 -4.96 -16.65 41.32
CA SER A 17 -4.73 -16.62 39.88
C SER A 17 -5.90 -15.89 39.22
N LYS A 18 -5.76 -14.58 39.03
CA LYS A 18 -6.67 -13.80 38.21
C LYS A 18 -6.32 -14.12 36.76
N ASN A 19 -7.11 -14.99 36.15
CA ASN A 19 -7.12 -15.21 34.71
C ASN A 19 -7.37 -13.87 34.02
N THR A 20 -6.29 -13.18 33.65
CA THR A 20 -6.35 -12.05 32.72
C THR A 20 -6.74 -12.62 31.38
N ILE A 21 -8.03 -12.50 31.05
CA ILE A 21 -8.49 -12.72 29.68
C ILE A 21 -7.86 -11.58 28.87
N ILE A 22 -6.76 -11.89 28.17
CA ILE A 22 -6.28 -11.03 27.10
C ILE A 22 -7.35 -11.09 26.02
N ILE A 23 -8.27 -10.11 26.02
CA ILE A 23 -9.13 -9.86 24.88
C ILE A 23 -8.20 -9.28 23.82
N ALA A 24 -7.54 -10.16 23.08
CA ALA A 24 -6.93 -9.77 21.83
C ALA A 24 -8.08 -9.27 20.95
N ASN A 25 -8.02 -8.00 20.55
CA ASN A 25 -8.82 -7.48 19.45
C ASN A 25 -8.45 -8.29 18.21
N VAL A 26 -9.10 -9.43 18.01
CA VAL A 26 -9.08 -10.15 16.74
C VAL A 26 -9.83 -9.25 15.78
N ARG A 27 -9.09 -8.41 15.07
CA ARG A 27 -9.60 -7.69 13.91
C ARG A 27 -10.08 -8.77 12.95
N ASN A 28 -11.39 -8.96 12.87
CA ASN A 28 -12.02 -9.79 11.86
C ASN A 28 -11.79 -9.10 10.51
N TYR A 29 -10.64 -9.35 9.88
CA TYR A 29 -10.46 -9.06 8.47
C TYR A 29 -11.37 -10.02 7.71
N VAL A 30 -12.45 -9.49 7.14
CA VAL A 30 -13.28 -10.24 6.20
C VAL A 30 -12.37 -10.61 5.02
N PRO A 31 -12.14 -11.91 4.73
CA PRO A 31 -11.33 -12.31 3.61
C PRO A 31 -12.22 -12.30 2.36
N LEU A 32 -12.45 -11.13 1.79
CA LEU A 32 -12.83 -11.00 0.40
C LEU A 32 -11.65 -10.32 -0.27
N GLY A 33 -10.71 -11.13 -0.73
CA GLY A 33 -9.50 -10.68 -1.40
C GLY A 33 -9.85 -10.13 -2.78
N SER A 34 -10.31 -8.88 -2.83
CA SER A 34 -10.30 -8.10 -4.07
C SER A 34 -8.96 -7.37 -4.20
N HIS A 35 -8.65 -7.00 -5.44
CA HIS A 35 -7.67 -5.97 -5.74
C HIS A 35 -8.42 -4.64 -5.85
N MET A 36 -7.72 -3.53 -5.61
CA MET A 36 -8.29 -2.19 -5.85
C MET A 36 -8.78 -1.98 -7.29
N SER A 37 -8.31 -2.80 -8.24
CA SER A 37 -8.74 -2.78 -9.65
C SER A 37 -9.77 -3.87 -10.00
N ASP A 38 -10.39 -4.54 -9.03
CA ASP A 38 -11.37 -5.63 -9.24
C ASP A 38 -10.90 -6.75 -10.19
N ASN A 39 -9.59 -6.99 -10.24
CA ASN A 39 -8.92 -7.92 -11.17
C ASN A 39 -9.12 -7.62 -12.66
N ASP A 40 -9.38 -6.36 -13.03
CA ASP A 40 -9.39 -5.96 -14.44
C ASP A 40 -8.00 -6.21 -15.09
N PRO A 41 -7.89 -7.12 -16.07
CA PRO A 41 -6.60 -7.52 -16.62
C PRO A 41 -5.88 -6.37 -17.33
N GLU A 42 -6.62 -5.47 -17.99
CA GLU A 42 -6.02 -4.34 -18.69
C GLU A 42 -5.37 -3.36 -17.72
N THR A 43 -6.06 -3.08 -16.61
CA THR A 43 -5.52 -2.22 -15.55
C THR A 43 -4.33 -2.82 -14.85
N LEU A 44 -4.38 -4.12 -14.53
CA LEU A 44 -3.25 -4.81 -13.92
C LEU A 44 -2.02 -4.81 -14.82
N GLU A 45 -2.18 -5.07 -16.12
CA GLU A 45 -1.05 -5.07 -17.05
C GLU A 45 -0.44 -3.68 -17.24
N ARG A 46 -1.28 -2.65 -17.40
CA ARG A 46 -0.86 -1.25 -17.53
C ARG A 46 -0.05 -0.80 -16.32
N GLU A 47 -0.61 -1.01 -15.14
CA GLU A 47 0.00 -0.59 -13.88
C GLU A 47 1.24 -1.40 -13.54
N LYS A 48 1.27 -2.69 -13.89
CA LYS A 48 2.47 -3.53 -13.79
C LYS A 48 3.60 -3.02 -14.67
N LYS A 49 3.33 -2.68 -15.93
CA LYS A 49 4.33 -2.08 -16.84
C LYS A 49 4.85 -0.76 -16.27
N ARG A 50 3.95 0.07 -15.73
CA ARG A 50 4.31 1.34 -15.09
C ARG A 50 5.23 1.13 -13.88
N LEU A 51 4.90 0.19 -13.00
CA LEU A 51 5.74 -0.18 -11.85
C LEU A 51 7.13 -0.64 -12.29
N LEU A 52 7.21 -1.52 -13.28
CA LEU A 52 8.49 -2.05 -13.80
C LEU A 52 9.35 -0.97 -14.49
N SER A 53 8.72 0.05 -15.08
CA SER A 53 9.43 1.19 -15.67
C SER A 53 9.98 2.17 -14.62
N GLY A 54 9.64 1.99 -13.34
CA GLY A 54 10.04 2.89 -12.25
C GLY A 54 9.28 4.21 -12.20
N ASN A 55 8.25 4.40 -13.04
CA ASN A 55 7.48 5.64 -13.14
C ASN A 55 6.27 5.69 -12.19
N VAL A 56 6.37 5.07 -11.01
CA VAL A 56 5.30 5.10 -10.00
C VAL A 56 5.61 6.15 -8.94
N LYS A 57 4.91 7.27 -9.02
CA LYS A 57 4.90 8.29 -7.96
C LYS A 57 3.93 7.86 -6.87
N GLY A 58 4.48 7.49 -5.70
CA GLY A 58 3.68 7.19 -4.51
C GLY A 58 3.15 8.48 -3.88
N VAL A 59 1.87 8.47 -3.47
CA VAL A 59 1.22 9.62 -2.82
C VAL A 59 1.40 9.57 -1.29
N LEU A 60 1.47 8.37 -0.71
CA LEU A 60 1.65 8.17 0.72
C LEU A 60 3.10 8.39 1.14
N ARG A 61 3.31 9.14 2.22
CA ARG A 61 4.65 9.42 2.77
C ARG A 61 5.23 8.18 3.44
N SER A 62 4.38 7.37 4.06
CA SER A 62 4.78 6.11 4.71
C SER A 62 5.08 4.96 3.73
N ALA A 63 4.75 5.13 2.43
CA ALA A 63 4.85 4.07 1.43
C ALA A 63 5.27 4.61 0.05
N PRO A 64 6.55 5.04 -0.11
CA PRO A 64 7.05 5.53 -1.38
C PRO A 64 7.03 4.43 -2.46
N GLY A 65 6.57 4.78 -3.66
CA GLY A 65 6.47 3.85 -4.79
C GLY A 65 5.35 2.82 -4.70
N TRP A 66 4.50 2.90 -3.67
CA TRP A 66 3.32 2.04 -3.56
C TRP A 66 2.31 2.37 -4.66
N ASN A 67 1.74 1.32 -5.27
CA ASN A 67 0.73 1.43 -6.31
C ASN A 67 -0.62 0.92 -5.79
N GLU A 68 -1.54 1.85 -5.56
CA GLU A 68 -2.90 1.56 -5.09
C GLU A 68 -3.63 0.58 -6.02
N MET A 69 -3.54 0.76 -7.35
CA MET A 69 -4.27 -0.07 -8.31
C MET A 69 -3.81 -1.53 -8.38
N LEU A 70 -2.56 -1.80 -7.96
CA LEU A 70 -2.02 -3.16 -7.86
C LEU A 70 -2.14 -3.73 -6.45
N ALA A 71 -2.60 -2.94 -5.48
CA ALA A 71 -2.68 -3.37 -4.10
C ALA A 71 -3.89 -4.27 -3.88
N SER A 72 -3.73 -5.24 -2.98
CA SER A 72 -4.87 -5.91 -2.38
C SER A 72 -5.60 -4.97 -1.42
N ASP A 73 -6.90 -5.21 -1.18
CA ASP A 73 -7.69 -4.45 -0.21
C ASP A 73 -7.02 -4.43 1.18
N SER A 74 -6.48 -5.59 1.58
CA SER A 74 -5.80 -5.74 2.87
C SER A 74 -4.54 -4.88 2.95
N GLU A 75 -3.77 -4.81 1.87
CA GLU A 75 -2.58 -3.96 1.80
C GLU A 75 -2.96 -2.49 1.88
N ALA A 76 -3.96 -2.04 1.11
CA ALA A 76 -4.43 -0.66 1.12
C ALA A 76 -4.85 -0.21 2.53
N VAL A 77 -5.59 -1.05 3.26
CA VAL A 77 -5.97 -0.77 4.66
C VAL A 77 -4.74 -0.61 5.54
N ILE A 78 -3.77 -1.52 5.47
CA ILE A 78 -2.55 -1.44 6.29
C ILE A 78 -1.71 -0.21 5.95
N LYS A 79 -1.66 0.20 4.68
CA LYS A 79 -0.95 1.43 4.29
C LYS A 79 -1.66 2.68 4.80
N ALA A 80 -2.99 2.72 4.69
CA ALA A 80 -3.78 3.83 5.24
C ALA A 80 -3.63 3.94 6.76
N GLU A 81 -3.68 2.83 7.50
CA GLU A 81 -3.50 2.82 8.96
C GLU A 81 -2.09 3.25 9.42
N ARG A 82 -1.07 3.07 8.57
CA ARG A 82 0.32 3.43 8.90
C ARG A 82 0.67 4.87 8.56
N GLU A 83 -0.18 5.57 7.81
CA GLU A 83 0.06 6.96 7.49
C GLU A 83 -0.06 7.81 8.77
N PRO A 84 0.92 8.69 9.06
CA PRO A 84 0.88 9.52 10.26
C PRO A 84 -0.29 10.50 10.21
N GLU A 85 -0.79 10.88 11.40
CA GLU A 85 -1.80 11.93 11.51
C GLU A 85 -1.28 13.25 10.90
N SER A 86 -2.14 13.91 10.14
CA SER A 86 -1.87 15.16 9.45
C SER A 86 -2.91 16.20 9.85
N SER A 87 -2.54 17.47 9.77
CA SER A 87 -3.52 18.56 9.87
C SER A 87 -4.45 18.55 8.65
N PHE A 88 -5.66 19.11 8.80
CA PHE A 88 -6.63 19.24 7.71
C PHE A 88 -6.03 19.92 6.46
N HIS A 89 -5.22 20.96 6.67
CA HIS A 89 -4.60 21.71 5.57
C HIS A 89 -3.60 20.84 4.79
N GLU A 90 -2.78 20.03 5.48
CA GLU A 90 -1.85 19.11 4.84
C GLU A 90 -2.58 18.04 4.04
N LEU A 91 -3.65 17.45 4.60
CA LEU A 91 -4.48 16.47 3.87
C LEU A 91 -5.07 17.04 2.58
N GLN A 92 -5.48 18.32 2.61
CA GLN A 92 -5.99 19.00 1.43
C GLN A 92 -4.88 19.18 0.38
N GLN A 93 -3.69 19.59 0.78
CA GLN A 93 -2.55 19.75 -0.12
C GLN A 93 -2.08 18.42 -0.72
N GLU A 94 -2.07 17.35 0.08
CA GLU A 94 -1.75 15.99 -0.37
C GLU A 94 -2.77 15.51 -1.39
N SER A 95 -4.07 15.78 -1.16
CA SER A 95 -5.13 15.45 -2.12
C SER A 95 -4.93 16.15 -3.46
N LEU A 96 -4.63 17.46 -3.46
CA LEU A 96 -4.34 18.21 -4.68
C LEU A 96 -3.11 17.68 -5.41
N THR A 97 -2.07 17.32 -4.66
CA THR A 97 -0.84 16.73 -5.21
C THR A 97 -1.14 15.38 -5.85
N ALA A 98 -1.98 14.55 -5.22
CA ALA A 98 -2.42 13.28 -5.77
C ALA A 98 -3.19 13.45 -7.10
N PHE A 99 -4.09 14.43 -7.17
CA PHE A 99 -4.81 14.76 -8.40
C PHE A 99 -3.86 15.19 -9.53
N GLN A 100 -2.88 16.03 -9.21
CA GLN A 100 -1.91 16.50 -10.19
C GLN A 100 -1.04 15.34 -10.71
N ILE A 101 -0.56 14.46 -9.83
CA ILE A 101 0.20 13.27 -10.21
C ILE A 101 -0.61 12.36 -11.13
N ARG A 102 -1.88 12.09 -10.80
CA ARG A 102 -2.76 11.25 -11.62
C ARG A 102 -2.92 11.84 -13.02
N ARG A 103 -3.20 13.15 -13.11
CA ARG A 103 -3.31 13.86 -14.39
C ARG A 103 -2.03 13.77 -15.23
N GLU A 104 -0.86 13.98 -14.62
CA GLU A 104 0.42 13.86 -15.33
C GLU A 104 0.66 12.44 -15.87
N ASN A 105 0.26 11.42 -15.11
CA ASN A 105 0.39 10.02 -15.55
C ASN A 105 -0.51 9.75 -16.76
N ASP A 106 -1.78 10.17 -16.72
CA ASP A 106 -2.73 9.97 -17.81
C ASP A 106 -2.24 10.62 -19.12
N GLU A 107 -1.72 11.85 -19.04
CA GLU A 107 -1.12 12.55 -20.18
C GLU A 107 0.12 11.81 -20.72
N SER A 108 0.97 11.30 -19.83
CA SER A 108 2.16 10.55 -20.23
C SER A 108 1.82 9.23 -20.94
N ASP A 109 0.73 8.58 -20.56
CA ASP A 109 0.24 7.34 -21.16
C ASP A 109 -0.31 7.61 -22.57
N VAL A 110 -1.10 8.68 -22.75
CA VAL A 110 -1.59 9.09 -24.07
C VAL A 110 -0.42 9.39 -25.03
N VAL A 111 0.57 10.15 -24.56
CA VAL A 111 1.78 10.44 -25.35
C VAL A 111 2.57 9.16 -25.66
N GLY A 112 2.63 8.22 -24.72
CA GLY A 112 3.27 6.91 -24.90
C GLY A 112 2.60 6.08 -26.00
N GLN A 113 1.27 6.02 -26.01
CA GLN A 113 0.49 5.32 -27.03
C GLN A 113 0.71 5.93 -28.42
N ILE A 114 0.65 7.27 -28.53
CA ILE A 114 0.91 7.98 -29.79
C ILE A 114 2.31 7.66 -30.34
N LYS A 115 3.33 7.67 -29.47
CA LYS A 115 4.71 7.32 -29.88
C LYS A 115 4.84 5.88 -30.37
N GLN A 116 4.14 4.94 -29.75
CA GLN A 116 4.16 3.55 -30.18
C GLN A 116 3.48 3.38 -31.54
N GLU A 117 2.37 4.08 -31.77
CA GLU A 117 1.65 4.03 -33.05
C GLU A 117 2.48 4.64 -34.19
N ILE A 118 3.06 5.84 -33.99
CA ILE A 118 3.97 6.46 -34.96
C ILE A 118 5.14 5.51 -35.29
N LYS A 119 5.71 4.84 -34.28
CA LYS A 119 6.80 3.89 -34.49
C LYS A 119 6.35 2.67 -35.30
N ARG A 120 5.12 2.17 -35.13
CA ARG A 120 4.59 1.07 -35.93
C ARG A 120 4.40 1.49 -37.38
N GLU A 121 3.81 2.65 -37.63
CA GLU A 121 3.60 3.17 -38.99
C GLU A 121 4.93 3.34 -39.74
N MET A 122 5.97 3.86 -39.07
CA MET A 122 7.30 4.03 -39.66
C MET A 122 8.04 2.72 -40.00
N ILE A 123 7.63 1.57 -39.43
CA ILE A 123 8.25 0.26 -39.70
C ILE A 123 7.63 -0.40 -40.95
N VAL A 124 6.43 0.01 -41.36
CA VAL A 124 5.70 -0.61 -42.49
C VAL A 124 6.26 -0.17 -43.85
N ASP A 125 6.98 0.96 -43.92
CA ASP A 125 7.52 1.49 -45.18
C ASP A 125 8.83 0.83 -45.65
N ASP A 126 9.47 -0.03 -44.84
CA ASP A 126 10.75 -0.69 -45.18
C ASP A 126 10.60 -2.09 -45.83
N GLU A 127 9.40 -2.68 -45.87
CA GLU A 127 9.13 -3.93 -46.61
C GLU A 127 8.59 -3.63 -48.01
N CYS A 128 9.43 -3.06 -48.88
CA CYS A 128 9.15 -2.98 -50.31
C CYS A 128 9.73 -4.24 -51.00
N PRO A 129 8.92 -5.24 -51.42
CA PRO A 129 9.45 -6.37 -52.14
C PRO A 129 9.83 -5.90 -53.54
N TYR A 130 11.13 -5.75 -53.78
CA TYR A 130 11.68 -5.66 -55.14
C TYR A 130 11.26 -6.93 -55.90
N VAL A 131 10.28 -6.78 -56.78
CA VAL A 131 9.87 -7.83 -57.72
C VAL A 131 10.91 -7.86 -58.85
N HIS A 132 11.68 -8.95 -58.91
CA HIS A 132 12.62 -9.25 -59.99
C HIS A 132 11.89 -9.70 -61.27
#